data_AF-A0A436D3G2-F1
#
_entry.id   AF-A0A436D3G2-F1
#
_cell.length_a   1.000
_cell.length_b   1.000
_cell.length_c   1.000
_cell.angle_alpha   90.00
_cell.angle_beta   90.00
_cell.angle_gamma   90.00
#
_symmetry.space_group_name_H-M   'P 1'
#
loop_
_entity.id
_entity.type
_entity.pdbx_description
1 polymer ?
#
loop_
_entity_poly.entity_id
_entity_poly.type
_entity_poly.pdbx_seq_one_letter_code
_entity_poly.pdbx_strand_id
1 'polypeptide(L)'
;MLKTAIAAIFATVFVGAAQAQDRGIELGTLDCAIGGGTGFIFGSSKDLSCTFNPADKSFASEAYFGAVNKYGLDIGTTKQTVMQWIVLTPLKNIYAPGALAGDYIGASAEVTAAVGAGANLLVGGSSQAFTLQPLSLQTQTGMNLAIGVSQFQLRSTEN
;
A
#
# COMPACT_ATOMS: atom_id res chain seq x y z
N MET A 1 28.66 20.34 -62.92
CA MET A 1 27.20 20.07 -62.94
C MET A 1 26.79 19.66 -61.54
N LEU A 2 25.95 20.49 -60.94
CA LEU A 2 25.57 20.55 -59.53
C LEU A 2 24.69 19.35 -59.15
N LYS A 3 25.09 18.52 -58.18
CA LYS A 3 24.21 17.50 -57.57
C LYS A 3 23.82 17.96 -56.18
N THR A 4 22.60 18.47 -56.09
CA THR A 4 21.89 18.89 -54.88
C THR A 4 21.68 17.69 -53.95
N ALA A 5 22.24 17.77 -52.74
CA ALA A 5 21.93 16.83 -51.66
C ALA A 5 20.70 17.34 -50.90
N ILE A 6 19.57 16.66 -51.04
CA ILE A 6 18.35 16.93 -50.27
C ILE A 6 18.52 16.27 -48.91
N ALA A 7 18.67 17.07 -47.86
CA ALA A 7 18.69 16.59 -46.48
C ALA A 7 17.25 16.25 -46.05
N ALA A 8 16.95 14.96 -45.85
CA ALA A 8 15.68 14.51 -45.31
C ALA A 8 15.67 14.75 -43.78
N ILE A 9 14.87 15.72 -43.34
CA ILE A 9 14.57 15.95 -41.92
C ILE A 9 13.55 14.88 -41.51
N PHE A 10 14.02 13.81 -40.86
CA PHE A 10 13.14 12.89 -40.15
C PHE A 10 12.68 13.55 -38.84
N ALA A 11 11.48 14.14 -38.85
CA ALA A 11 10.80 14.53 -37.63
C ALA A 11 10.21 13.28 -36.96
N THR A 12 10.95 12.66 -36.03
CA THR A 12 10.42 11.63 -35.16
C THR A 12 9.44 12.28 -34.17
N VAL A 13 8.15 12.19 -34.46
CA VAL A 13 7.08 12.48 -33.50
C VAL A 13 7.10 11.36 -32.46
N PHE A 14 7.72 11.61 -31.31
CA PHE A 14 7.53 10.77 -30.13
C PHE A 14 6.11 10.99 -29.63
N VAL A 15 5.17 10.16 -30.09
CA VAL A 15 3.86 10.02 -29.45
C VAL A 15 4.13 9.33 -28.11
N GLY A 16 4.26 10.12 -27.04
CA GLY A 16 4.32 9.59 -25.69
C GLY A 16 3.03 8.83 -25.43
N ALA A 17 3.10 7.50 -25.41
CA ALA A 17 2.03 6.69 -24.90
C ALA A 17 1.88 7.05 -23.42
N ALA A 18 0.85 7.80 -23.07
CA ALA A 18 0.41 7.92 -21.70
C ALA A 18 0.01 6.51 -21.25
N GLN A 19 0.95 5.78 -20.65
CA GLN A 19 0.65 4.52 -20.01
C GLN A 19 -0.28 4.84 -18.84
N ALA A 20 -1.58 4.64 -19.04
CA ALA A 20 -2.54 4.62 -17.95
C ALA A 20 -2.06 3.52 -17.00
N GLN A 21 -1.45 3.93 -15.90
CA GLN A 21 -0.97 3.03 -14.87
C GLN A 21 -2.20 2.35 -14.29
N ASP A 22 -2.41 1.08 -14.61
CA ASP A 22 -3.50 0.29 -14.06
C ASP A 22 -3.25 0.17 -12.55
N ARG A 23 -3.94 1.01 -11.76
CA ARG A 23 -3.75 1.09 -10.31
C ARG A 23 -4.54 0.00 -9.57
N GLY A 24 -5.14 -0.95 -10.27
CA GLY A 24 -6.06 -1.92 -9.68
C GLY A 24 -7.40 -1.28 -9.30
N ILE A 25 -8.33 -2.11 -8.88
CA ILE A 25 -9.67 -1.72 -8.43
C ILE A 25 -9.58 -1.40 -6.93
N GLU A 26 -10.04 -0.20 -6.54
CA GLU A 26 -10.14 0.19 -5.14
C GLU A 26 -11.32 -0.52 -4.45
N LEU A 27 -11.01 -1.22 -3.36
CA LEU A 27 -12.00 -1.89 -2.51
C LEU A 27 -12.42 -1.02 -1.32
N GLY A 28 -11.58 -0.07 -0.90
CA GLY A 28 -11.84 0.80 0.24
C GLY A 28 -10.57 1.25 0.94
N THR A 29 -10.69 1.69 2.19
CA THR A 29 -9.57 2.13 3.03
C THR A 29 -9.37 1.23 4.25
N LEU A 30 -8.13 1.03 4.65
CA LEU A 30 -7.77 0.33 5.88
C LEU A 30 -7.10 1.32 6.83
N ASP A 31 -7.76 1.58 7.95
CA ASP A 31 -7.34 2.54 8.97
C ASP A 31 -6.83 1.79 10.20
N CYS A 32 -5.52 1.85 10.46
CA CYS A 32 -4.88 1.14 11.56
C CYS A 32 -4.34 2.12 12.62
N ALA A 33 -4.61 1.83 13.88
CA ALA A 33 -4.06 2.54 15.02
C ALA A 33 -3.02 1.68 15.76
N ILE A 34 -1.89 2.30 16.08
CA ILE A 34 -0.90 1.72 16.99
C ILE A 34 -1.22 2.21 18.40
N GLY A 35 -1.45 1.28 19.33
CA GLY A 35 -1.62 1.62 20.74
C GLY A 35 -0.46 2.48 21.26
N GLY A 36 -0.78 3.61 21.89
CA GLY A 36 0.25 4.48 22.48
C GLY A 36 0.99 3.77 23.62
N GLY A 37 2.28 4.07 23.78
CA GLY A 37 3.10 3.47 24.82
C GLY A 37 4.50 4.07 24.91
N THR A 38 5.14 3.92 26.07
CA THR A 38 6.55 4.26 26.29
C THR A 38 7.40 3.05 25.91
N GLY A 39 8.24 3.16 24.88
CA GLY A 39 9.16 2.07 24.56
C GLY A 39 9.86 2.23 23.23
N PHE A 40 11.18 2.26 23.31
CA PHE A 40 12.12 2.31 22.20
C PHE A 40 12.78 0.93 22.08
N ILE A 41 12.51 0.18 21.01
CA ILE A 41 13.36 -0.96 20.63
C ILE A 41 13.42 -0.99 19.10
N PHE A 42 14.60 -0.73 18.56
CA PHE A 42 14.95 -1.06 17.18
C PHE A 42 14.57 -2.52 16.90
N GLY A 43 13.74 -2.78 15.87
CA GLY A 43 13.29 -4.13 15.56
C GLY A 43 12.13 -4.65 16.42
N SER A 44 11.34 -3.78 17.05
CA SER A 44 10.12 -4.19 17.75
C SER A 44 8.97 -4.43 16.77
N SER A 45 8.25 -5.53 16.98
CA SER A 45 6.89 -5.70 16.47
C SER A 45 5.92 -4.88 17.33
N LYS A 46 4.89 -4.27 16.72
CA LYS A 46 3.83 -3.52 17.42
C LYS A 46 2.47 -4.01 16.97
N ASP A 47 1.60 -4.29 17.93
CA ASP A 47 0.23 -4.66 17.69
C ASP A 47 -0.60 -3.47 17.18
N LEU A 48 -1.60 -3.80 16.37
CA LEU A 48 -2.46 -2.86 15.67
C LEU A 48 -3.91 -3.26 15.81
N SER A 49 -4.77 -2.25 15.92
CA SER A 49 -6.21 -2.39 15.67
C SER A 49 -6.52 -1.66 14.37
N CYS A 50 -7.18 -2.35 13.44
CA CYS A 50 -7.48 -1.83 12.11
C CYS A 50 -8.97 -1.90 11.82
N THR A 51 -9.48 -0.91 11.10
CA THR A 51 -10.84 -0.89 10.56
C THR A 51 -10.77 -0.81 9.05
N PHE A 52 -11.34 -1.78 8.36
CA PHE A 52 -11.55 -1.70 6.92
C PHE A 52 -12.89 -1.00 6.64
N ASN A 53 -12.85 -0.01 5.76
CA ASN A 53 -13.98 0.79 5.33
C ASN A 53 -14.21 0.56 3.83
N PRO A 54 -15.16 -0.31 3.45
CA PRO A 54 -15.46 -0.61 2.05
C PRO A 54 -15.86 0.64 1.25
N ALA A 55 -15.39 0.70 0.01
CA ALA A 55 -15.84 1.69 -0.97
C ALA A 55 -17.32 1.44 -1.34
N ASP A 56 -17.68 0.17 -1.57
CA ASP A 56 -19.06 -0.26 -1.77
C ASP A 56 -19.83 -0.29 -0.44
N LYS A 57 -20.84 0.56 -0.32
CA LYS A 57 -21.64 0.76 0.89
C LYS A 57 -22.65 -0.35 1.18
N SER A 58 -22.76 -1.34 0.30
CA SER A 58 -23.50 -2.57 0.59
C SER A 58 -22.78 -3.46 1.60
N PHE A 59 -21.47 -3.27 1.81
CA PHE A 59 -20.68 -3.97 2.83
C PHE A 59 -20.50 -3.10 4.08
N ALA A 60 -20.55 -3.74 5.25
CA ALA A 60 -20.26 -3.10 6.52
C ALA A 60 -18.75 -2.92 6.72
N SER A 61 -18.35 -1.96 7.55
CA SER A 61 -16.96 -1.86 8.00
C SER A 61 -16.57 -3.09 8.82
N GLU A 62 -15.34 -3.55 8.63
CA GLU A 62 -14.83 -4.76 9.28
C GLU A 62 -13.69 -4.43 10.24
N ALA A 63 -13.66 -5.15 11.38
CA ALA A 63 -12.57 -5.04 12.34
C ALA A 63 -11.50 -6.10 12.08
N TYR A 64 -10.25 -5.63 12.02
CA TYR A 64 -9.06 -6.45 11.90
C TYR A 64 -8.09 -6.12 13.03
N PHE A 65 -7.21 -7.07 13.35
CA PHE A 65 -6.05 -6.83 14.21
C PHE A 65 -4.79 -7.30 13.50
N GLY A 66 -3.64 -6.87 13.98
CA GLY A 66 -2.42 -7.15 13.26
C GLY A 66 -1.16 -6.74 14.00
N ALA A 67 -0.04 -6.88 13.30
CA ALA A 67 1.25 -6.45 13.80
C ALA A 67 2.10 -5.86 12.66
N VAL A 68 2.91 -4.87 13.00
CA VAL A 68 3.89 -4.27 12.09
C VAL A 68 5.28 -4.36 12.67
N ASN A 69 6.24 -4.77 11.85
CA ASN A 69 7.66 -4.77 12.22
C ASN A 69 8.25 -3.40 11.88
N LYS A 70 8.89 -2.78 12.87
CA LYS A 70 9.42 -1.43 12.72
C LYS A 70 10.94 -1.44 12.72
N TYR A 71 11.51 -1.31 11.53
CA TYR A 71 12.94 -1.10 11.36
C TYR A 71 13.18 0.39 11.11
N GLY A 72 13.99 1.03 11.96
CA GLY A 72 14.47 2.39 11.72
C GLY A 72 13.54 3.55 12.09
N LEU A 73 12.47 3.32 12.86
CA LEU A 73 11.80 4.44 13.53
C LEU A 73 12.31 4.58 14.95
N ASP A 74 13.23 5.54 15.15
CA ASP A 74 13.63 6.05 16.45
C ASP A 74 12.42 6.75 17.10
N ILE A 75 11.58 6.02 17.84
CA ILE A 75 10.45 6.65 18.55
C ILE A 75 10.75 6.71 20.04
N GLY A 76 10.87 7.93 20.56
CA GLY A 76 10.68 8.21 21.99
C GLY A 76 9.24 7.89 22.44
N THR A 77 8.63 8.74 23.27
CA THR A 77 7.22 8.55 23.65
C THR A 77 6.34 8.50 22.40
N THR A 78 5.79 7.33 22.06
CA THR A 78 4.98 7.14 20.86
C THR A 78 3.61 7.73 21.12
N LYS A 79 3.33 8.89 20.53
CA LYS A 79 1.94 9.39 20.43
C LYS A 79 1.13 8.40 19.60
N GLN A 80 -0.17 8.27 19.90
CA GLN A 80 -1.07 7.44 19.10
C GLN A 80 -0.87 7.78 17.63
N THR A 81 -0.43 6.79 16.85
CA THR A 81 -0.08 6.98 15.45
C THR A 81 -1.02 6.16 14.61
N VAL A 82 -1.44 6.73 13.48
CA VAL A 82 -2.32 6.10 12.52
C VAL A 82 -1.55 5.70 11.26
N MET A 83 -1.92 4.56 10.69
CA MET A 83 -1.48 4.10 9.38
C MET A 83 -2.72 3.92 8.52
N GLN A 84 -2.78 4.66 7.43
CA GLN A 84 -3.92 4.64 6.54
C GLN A 84 -3.49 4.15 5.16
N TRP A 85 -4.25 3.21 4.62
CA TRP A 85 -3.99 2.53 3.35
C TRP A 85 -5.21 2.59 2.44
N ILE A 86 -4.99 2.74 1.13
CA ILE A 86 -5.96 2.32 0.11
C ILE A 86 -5.77 0.81 -0.10
N VAL A 87 -6.87 0.07 -0.16
CA VAL A 87 -6.88 -1.36 -0.48
C VAL A 87 -7.25 -1.54 -1.95
N LEU A 88 -6.37 -2.17 -2.71
CA LEU A 88 -6.50 -2.39 -4.15
C LEU A 88 -6.52 -3.89 -4.46
N THR A 89 -7.17 -4.29 -5.54
CA THR A 89 -7.11 -5.65 -6.10
C THR A 89 -7.10 -5.63 -7.63
N PRO A 90 -6.40 -6.56 -8.31
CA PRO A 90 -6.52 -6.71 -9.75
C PRO A 90 -7.78 -7.50 -10.17
N LEU A 91 -8.49 -8.14 -9.24
CA LEU A 91 -9.61 -9.05 -9.53
C LEU A 91 -10.95 -8.40 -9.19
N LYS A 92 -11.96 -8.59 -10.05
CA LYS A 92 -13.33 -8.17 -9.77
C LYS A 92 -14.02 -9.17 -8.84
N ASN A 93 -14.85 -8.67 -7.91
CA ASN A 93 -15.77 -9.46 -7.10
C ASN A 93 -15.14 -10.56 -6.22
N ILE A 94 -13.88 -10.39 -5.80
CA ILE A 94 -13.20 -11.37 -4.92
C ILE A 94 -13.32 -11.04 -3.44
N TYR A 95 -13.91 -9.89 -3.11
CA TYR A 95 -14.01 -9.45 -1.74
C TYR A 95 -15.11 -10.23 -1.01
N ALA A 96 -14.75 -10.74 0.17
CA ALA A 96 -15.62 -11.37 1.14
C ALA A 96 -15.16 -10.92 2.54
N PRO A 97 -16.02 -10.99 3.57
CA PRO A 97 -15.61 -10.72 4.94
C PRO A 97 -14.37 -11.54 5.32
N GLY A 98 -13.40 -10.90 5.96
CA GLY A 98 -12.11 -11.48 6.34
C GLY A 98 -11.07 -11.61 5.22
N ALA A 99 -11.40 -11.29 3.95
CA ALA A 99 -10.50 -11.54 2.82
C ALA A 99 -9.15 -10.79 2.88
N LEU A 100 -9.09 -9.68 3.62
CA LEU A 100 -7.85 -8.93 3.82
C LEU A 100 -6.89 -9.62 4.81
N ALA A 101 -7.34 -10.63 5.56
CA ALA A 101 -6.47 -11.37 6.45
C ALA A 101 -5.33 -12.03 5.66
N GLY A 102 -4.11 -11.85 6.14
CA GLY A 102 -2.91 -12.37 5.52
C GLY A 102 -1.67 -11.57 5.90
N ASP A 103 -0.54 -12.01 5.36
CA ASP A 103 0.75 -11.33 5.54
C ASP A 103 1.05 -10.51 4.30
N TYR A 104 1.45 -9.28 4.52
CA TYR A 104 1.75 -8.29 3.48
C TYR A 104 3.24 -7.95 3.51
N ILE A 105 3.86 -7.99 2.34
CA ILE A 105 5.28 -7.75 2.17
C ILE A 105 5.46 -6.59 1.19
N GLY A 106 6.33 -5.64 1.56
CA GLY A 106 6.62 -4.46 0.78
C GLY A 106 7.64 -4.69 -0.33
N ALA A 107 7.55 -3.88 -1.39
CA ALA A 107 8.44 -3.93 -2.56
C ALA A 107 9.95 -3.80 -2.24
N SER A 108 10.30 -3.25 -1.07
CA SER A 108 11.68 -3.18 -0.56
C SER A 108 12.28 -4.54 -0.19
N ALA A 109 11.46 -5.56 0.03
CA ALA A 109 11.84 -6.96 0.09
C ALA A 109 11.59 -7.57 -1.31
N GLU A 110 12.59 -7.46 -2.19
CA GLU A 110 12.84 -8.27 -3.40
C GLU A 110 11.73 -8.50 -4.47
N VAL A 111 10.48 -8.06 -4.29
CA VAL A 111 9.30 -8.48 -5.08
C VAL A 111 8.88 -7.46 -6.15
N THR A 112 9.68 -6.40 -6.37
CA THR A 112 9.35 -5.35 -7.36
C THR A 112 9.25 -5.91 -8.80
N ALA A 113 9.90 -7.04 -9.09
CA ALA A 113 9.93 -7.62 -10.44
C ALA A 113 8.70 -8.45 -10.83
N ALA A 114 7.93 -8.99 -9.87
CA ALA A 114 6.89 -9.98 -10.17
C ALA A 114 5.49 -9.38 -10.40
N VAL A 115 5.22 -8.18 -9.87
CA VAL A 115 3.84 -7.64 -9.77
C VAL A 115 3.66 -6.27 -10.46
N GLY A 116 4.73 -5.66 -10.99
CA GLY A 116 4.64 -4.32 -11.61
C GLY A 116 4.17 -3.22 -10.64
N ALA A 117 4.12 -3.53 -9.35
CA ALA A 117 3.68 -2.66 -8.28
C ALA A 117 4.75 -1.58 -8.03
N GLY A 118 4.38 -0.30 -8.16
CA GLY A 118 5.28 0.82 -7.91
C GLY A 118 5.90 0.80 -6.50
N ALA A 119 6.99 1.54 -6.32
CA ALA A 119 7.67 1.65 -5.03
C ALA A 119 6.69 2.16 -3.94
N ASN A 120 6.75 1.52 -2.76
CA ASN A 120 5.93 1.77 -1.55
C ASN A 120 4.58 1.03 -1.46
N LEU A 121 4.40 -0.10 -2.15
CA LEU A 121 3.19 -0.93 -2.01
C LEU A 121 3.49 -2.18 -1.17
N LEU A 122 2.51 -2.62 -0.37
CA LEU A 122 2.54 -3.93 0.28
C LEU A 122 1.57 -4.88 -0.43
N VAL A 123 2.01 -6.10 -0.75
CA VAL A 123 1.16 -7.11 -1.42
C VAL A 123 0.95 -8.29 -0.49
N GLY A 124 -0.29 -8.78 -0.40
CA GLY A 124 -0.65 -9.83 0.54
C GLY A 124 -2.15 -10.13 0.60
N GLY A 125 -2.62 -10.45 1.81
CA GLY A 125 -3.98 -10.89 2.08
C GLY A 125 -4.26 -12.32 1.63
N SER A 126 -5.52 -12.73 1.66
CA SER A 126 -5.91 -14.07 1.25
C SER A 126 -5.64 -14.24 -0.25
N SER A 127 -4.85 -15.27 -0.62
CA SER A 127 -4.43 -15.54 -1.99
C SER A 127 -3.49 -14.50 -2.64
N GLN A 128 -2.84 -13.63 -1.87
CA GLN A 128 -1.91 -12.59 -2.39
C GLN A 128 -2.55 -11.66 -3.45
N ALA A 129 -3.86 -11.47 -3.36
CA ALA A 129 -4.65 -10.73 -4.36
C ALA A 129 -4.95 -9.28 -3.95
N PHE A 130 -4.36 -8.80 -2.85
CA PHE A 130 -4.61 -7.47 -2.30
C PHE A 130 -3.32 -6.66 -2.19
N THR A 131 -3.44 -5.38 -2.49
CA THR A 131 -2.34 -4.41 -2.40
C THR A 131 -2.74 -3.29 -1.45
N LEU A 132 -1.90 -3.00 -0.46
CA LEU A 132 -2.02 -1.84 0.42
C LEU A 132 -1.14 -0.72 -0.12
N GLN A 133 -1.78 0.38 -0.50
CA GLN A 133 -1.10 1.61 -0.93
C GLN A 133 -1.16 2.64 0.20
N PRO A 134 0.00 3.15 0.67
CA PRO A 134 0.02 4.12 1.74
C PRO A 134 -0.65 5.42 1.28
N LEU A 135 -1.60 5.91 2.06
CA LEU A 135 -2.16 7.24 1.86
C LEU A 135 -1.14 8.28 2.35
N SER A 136 -0.24 8.69 1.47
CA SER A 136 0.67 9.81 1.72
C SER A 136 -0.14 11.03 2.16
N LEU A 137 0.27 11.70 3.24
CA LEU A 137 0.08 13.11 3.60
C LEU A 137 0.08 13.26 5.14
N GLN A 138 0.61 14.37 5.66
CA GLN A 138 0.46 14.73 7.07
C GLN A 138 -1.05 14.75 7.39
N THR A 139 -1.47 13.84 8.28
CA THR A 139 -2.84 13.86 8.82
C THR A 139 -2.90 14.88 9.97
N GLN A 140 -4.08 15.42 10.25
CA GLN A 140 -4.29 16.37 11.37
C GLN A 140 -3.85 15.78 12.73
N THR A 141 -3.82 14.44 12.84
CA THR A 141 -3.43 13.66 14.03
C THR A 141 -1.95 13.27 14.07
N GLY A 142 -1.19 13.44 12.98
CA GLY A 142 0.24 13.12 12.91
C GLY A 142 0.75 12.67 11.53
N MET A 143 2.00 12.20 11.50
CA MET A 143 2.65 11.65 10.30
C MET A 143 2.13 10.23 10.03
N ASN A 144 1.60 9.96 8.84
CA ASN A 144 1.28 8.59 8.42
C ASN A 144 2.58 7.77 8.30
N LEU A 145 2.67 6.66 9.05
CA LEU A 145 3.87 5.82 9.09
C LEU A 145 3.86 4.65 8.11
N ALA A 146 2.81 4.53 7.30
CA ALA A 146 2.67 3.50 6.28
C ALA A 146 3.87 3.46 5.29
N ILE A 147 4.53 4.60 5.06
CA ILE A 147 5.67 4.75 4.13
C ILE A 147 6.92 3.95 4.58
N GLY A 148 7.07 3.67 5.88
CA GLY A 148 8.21 2.95 6.43
C GLY A 148 7.95 1.46 6.71
N VAL A 149 6.78 0.95 6.32
CA VAL A 149 6.41 -0.44 6.62
C VAL A 149 6.91 -1.36 5.51
N SER A 150 7.66 -2.40 5.90
CA SER A 150 8.13 -3.45 4.98
C SER A 150 7.41 -4.79 5.16
N GLN A 151 6.85 -5.04 6.35
CA GLN A 151 6.09 -6.23 6.68
C GLN A 151 4.91 -5.87 7.58
N PHE A 152 3.74 -6.39 7.24
CA PHE A 152 2.48 -6.08 7.90
C PHE A 152 1.61 -7.32 7.95
N GLN A 153 1.17 -7.70 9.15
CA GLN A 153 0.32 -8.87 9.36
C GLN A 153 -1.08 -8.39 9.70
N LEU A 154 -2.08 -8.93 9.01
CA LEU A 154 -3.49 -8.62 9.25
C LEU A 154 -4.26 -9.91 9.51
N ARG A 155 -5.15 -9.89 10.49
CA ARG A 155 -6.00 -11.02 10.91
C ARG A 155 -7.42 -10.52 11.11
N SER A 156 -8.39 -11.33 10.68
CA SER A 156 -9.81 -11.06 10.84
C SER A 156 -10.24 -11.29 12.28
N THR A 157 -11.17 -10.47 12.78
CA THR A 157 -11.89 -10.75 14.03
C THR A 157 -13.08 -11.68 13.82
N GLU A 158 -13.53 -11.83 12.57
CA GLU A 158 -14.60 -12.72 12.14
C GLU A 158 -13.98 -14.07 11.71
N ASN A 159 -14.43 -15.16 12.33
CA ASN A 159 -14.00 -16.55 12.06
C ASN A 159 -14.86 -17.21 10.98
#